data_AF-A0A849PZQ7-F1
#
_entry.id   AF-A0A849PZQ7-F1
#
_cell.length_a   1.000
_cell.length_b   1.000
_cell.length_c   1.000
_cell.angle_alpha   90.00
_cell.angle_beta   90.00
_cell.angle_gamma   90.00
#
_symmetry.space_group_name_H-M   'P 1'
#
loop_
_entity.id
_entity.type
_entity.pdbx_description
1 polymer ?
#
loop_
_entity_poly.entity_id
_entity_poly.type
_entity_poly.pdbx_seq_one_letter_code
_entity_poly.pdbx_strand_id
1 'polypeptide(L)'
;SYTFKTIGNRGILNLLKNSRNAKFVSIITYCDEKTLQSFNAKLDGMISKFQKGKGWGYDPIFIPKNSKKTFAEINNKNDLSHRFKALKKFSSWYLHK
;
A
#
# COMPACT_ATOMS: atom_id res chain seq x y z
N SER A 1 7.34 -1.73 -9.39
CA SER A 1 7.50 -0.27 -9.57
C SER A 1 8.83 0.00 -10.27
N TYR A 2 8.85 0.84 -11.31
CA TYR A 2 10.09 1.30 -11.95
C TYR A 2 11.01 2.01 -10.95
N THR A 3 10.45 2.95 -10.17
CA THR A 3 11.17 3.68 -9.12
C THR A 3 11.82 2.76 -8.09
N PHE A 4 11.13 1.69 -7.67
CA PHE A 4 11.73 0.72 -6.74
C PHE A 4 12.90 -0.04 -7.38
N LYS A 5 12.78 -0.40 -8.66
CA LYS A 5 13.83 -1.12 -9.39
C LYS A 5 15.06 -0.26 -9.66
N THR A 6 14.90 1.06 -9.79
CA THR A 6 16.00 1.98 -10.11
C THR A 6 16.65 2.56 -8.86
N ILE A 7 15.90 3.26 -8.02
CA ILE A 7 16.47 3.97 -6.85
C ILE A 7 16.19 3.27 -5.52
N GLY A 8 15.23 2.33 -5.51
CA GLY A 8 14.87 1.54 -4.33
C GLY A 8 14.41 2.38 -3.14
N ASN A 9 14.34 1.72 -1.97
CA ASN A 9 14.00 2.40 -0.72
C ASN A 9 15.04 3.46 -0.33
N ARG A 10 16.34 3.19 -0.56
CA ARG A 10 17.43 4.12 -0.24
C ARG A 10 17.28 5.44 -1.00
N GLY A 11 16.95 5.39 -2.29
CA GLY A 11 16.72 6.59 -3.08
C GLY A 11 15.53 7.41 -2.59
N ILE A 12 14.42 6.76 -2.26
CA ILE A 12 13.25 7.44 -1.68
C ILE A 12 13.63 8.14 -0.36
N LEU A 13 14.36 7.45 0.53
CA LEU A 13 14.79 8.03 1.81
C LEU A 13 15.69 9.26 1.63
N ASN A 14 16.58 9.24 0.63
CA ASN A 14 17.48 10.35 0.32
C ASN A 14 16.76 11.56 -0.30
N LEU A 15 15.70 11.34 -1.09
CA LEU A 15 14.93 12.40 -1.73
C LEU A 15 14.04 13.16 -0.72
N LEU A 16 13.57 12.48 0.32
CA LEU A 16 12.63 13.05 1.28
C LEU A 16 13.35 13.86 2.38
N LYS A 17 13.18 15.19 2.35
CA LYS A 17 13.71 16.09 3.39
C LYS A 17 12.75 16.23 4.58
N ASN A 18 11.61 16.90 4.37
CA ASN A 18 10.71 17.31 5.48
C ASN A 18 9.38 16.54 5.49
N SER A 19 8.54 16.72 4.47
CA SER A 19 7.25 16.04 4.38
C SER A 19 7.43 14.57 4.01
N ARG A 20 6.89 13.69 4.86
CA ARG A 20 7.00 12.24 4.70
C ARG A 20 5.65 11.55 4.62
N ASN A 21 4.55 12.30 4.56
CA ASN A 21 3.21 11.74 4.43
C ASN A 21 3.12 10.93 3.14
N ALA A 22 2.59 9.72 3.24
CA ALA A 22 2.46 8.81 2.13
C ALA A 22 1.20 7.97 2.29
N LYS A 23 0.77 7.34 1.20
CA LYS A 23 -0.30 6.37 1.24
C LYS A 23 -0.02 5.26 0.25
N PHE A 24 -0.37 4.03 0.63
CA PHE A 24 -0.57 2.99 -0.35
C PHE A 24 -2.00 3.05 -0.87
N VAL A 25 -2.18 2.80 -2.17
CA VAL A 25 -3.49 2.78 -2.83
C VAL A 25 -3.56 1.51 -3.69
N SER A 26 -4.68 0.79 -3.58
CA SER A 26 -5.02 -0.33 -4.46
C SER A 26 -6.31 0.02 -5.17
N ILE A 27 -6.36 -0.24 -6.48
CA ILE A 27 -7.56 -0.15 -7.30
C ILE A 27 -7.68 -1.47 -8.04
N ILE A 28 -8.83 -2.13 -7.91
CA ILE A 28 -9.19 -3.31 -8.70
C ILE A 28 -10.28 -2.86 -9.64
N THR A 29 -10.11 -3.08 -10.94
CA THR A 29 -11.12 -2.75 -11.94
C THR A 29 -11.65 -4.03 -12.54
N TYR A 30 -12.96 -4.19 -12.48
CA TYR A 30 -13.71 -5.21 -13.18
C TYR A 30 -14.24 -4.61 -14.49
N CYS A 31 -14.11 -5.36 -15.58
CA CYS A 31 -14.67 -5.00 -16.87
C CYS A 31 -15.27 -6.24 -17.53
N ASP A 32 -16.54 -6.17 -17.92
CA ASP A 32 -17.19 -7.10 -18.85
C ASP A 32 -17.91 -6.29 -19.95
N GLU A 33 -18.72 -6.94 -20.78
CA GLU A 33 -19.47 -6.30 -21.87
C GLU A 33 -20.42 -5.18 -21.41
N LYS A 34 -20.90 -5.23 -20.16
CA LYS A 34 -21.97 -4.35 -19.65
C LYS A 34 -21.52 -3.44 -18.51
N THR A 35 -20.41 -3.79 -17.86
CA THR A 35 -20.01 -3.22 -16.57
C THR A 35 -18.53 -2.87 -16.59
N LEU A 36 -18.24 -1.61 -16.32
CA LEU A 36 -16.91 -1.14 -15.96
C LEU A 36 -16.99 -0.55 -14.54
N GLN A 37 -16.34 -1.20 -13.57
CA GLN A 37 -16.41 -0.77 -12.18
C GLN A 37 -15.09 -0.94 -11.45
N SER A 38 -14.71 0.07 -10.66
CA SER A 38 -13.48 0.08 -9.87
C SER A 38 -13.73 0.08 -8.37
N PHE A 39 -12.92 -0.70 -7.66
CA PHE A 39 -12.93 -0.87 -6.21
C PHE A 39 -11.59 -0.42 -5.66
N ASN A 40 -11.61 0.69 -4.91
CA ASN A 40 -10.38 1.26 -4.35
C ASN A 40 -10.33 1.13 -2.83
N ALA A 41 -9.11 1.05 -2.32
CA ALA A 41 -8.82 1.26 -0.92
C ALA A 41 -7.44 1.90 -0.76
N LYS A 42 -7.30 2.68 0.31
CA LYS A 42 -6.07 3.36 0.67
C LYS A 42 -5.65 3.01 2.09
N LEU A 43 -4.35 3.06 2.34
CA LEU A 43 -3.74 2.98 3.66
C LEU A 43 -2.84 4.21 3.81
N ASP A 44 -3.32 5.18 4.58
CA ASP A 44 -2.56 6.39 4.89
C ASP A 44 -1.44 6.09 5.89
N GLY A 45 -0.35 6.84 5.82
CA GLY A 45 0.82 6.67 6.67
C GLY A 45 1.92 7.67 6.36
N MET A 46 3.16 7.28 6.64
CA MET A 46 4.34 8.08 6.39
C MET A 46 5.54 7.23 6.01
N ILE A 47 6.53 7.84 5.36
CA ILE A 47 7.82 7.21 5.08
C ILE A 47 8.74 7.38 6.30
N SER A 48 9.26 6.26 6.81
CA SER A 48 10.21 6.23 7.92
C SER A 48 11.51 6.96 7.58
N LYS A 49 12.31 7.33 8.59
CA LYS A 49 13.65 7.88 8.37
C LYS A 49 14.67 6.82 7.94
N PHE A 50 14.44 5.57 8.35
CA PHE A 50 15.34 4.44 8.10
C PHE A 50 14.52 3.19 7.79
N GLN A 51 15.11 2.31 6.97
CA GLN A 51 14.51 1.03 6.64
C GLN A 51 14.51 0.08 7.86
N LYS A 52 13.39 -0.59 8.12
CA LYS A 52 13.25 -1.60 9.18
C LYS A 52 12.44 -2.81 8.70
N GLY A 53 12.73 -3.99 9.26
CA GLY A 53 12.06 -5.24 8.93
C GLY A 53 12.44 -5.82 7.56
N LYS A 54 11.95 -7.05 7.31
CA LYS A 54 12.05 -7.74 6.02
C LYS A 54 10.65 -7.81 5.39
N GLY A 55 10.51 -7.32 4.17
CA GLY A 55 9.22 -7.24 3.49
C GLY A 55 9.40 -6.94 2.00
N TRP A 56 8.28 -6.85 1.28
CA TRP A 56 8.30 -6.64 -0.17
C TRP A 56 8.15 -5.16 -0.53
N GLY A 57 8.89 -4.72 -1.55
CA GLY A 57 8.81 -3.35 -2.07
C GLY A 57 9.09 -2.28 -0.99
N TYR A 58 8.15 -1.36 -0.82
CA TYR A 58 8.27 -0.22 0.08
C TYR A 58 7.82 -0.52 1.52
N ASP A 59 7.36 -1.75 1.81
CA ASP A 59 6.97 -2.16 3.17
C ASP A 59 8.00 -1.78 4.25
N PRO A 60 9.32 -1.92 4.01
CA PRO A 60 10.34 -1.62 5.02
C PRO A 60 10.54 -0.13 5.34
N ILE A 61 9.93 0.77 4.56
CA ILE A 61 10.02 2.22 4.79
C ILE A 61 8.66 2.88 5.00
N PHE A 62 7.56 2.15 4.90
CA PHE A 62 6.22 2.71 5.08
C PHE A 62 5.71 2.43 6.49
N ILE A 63 5.35 3.45 7.25
CA ILE A 63 4.72 3.34 8.57
C ILE A 63 3.24 3.69 8.41
N PRO A 64 2.31 2.74 8.59
CA PRO A 64 0.88 3.04 8.50
C PRO A 64 0.46 3.99 9.63
N LYS A 65 -0.60 4.78 9.39
CA LYS A 65 -1.18 5.66 10.41
C LYS A 65 -1.50 4.87 11.68
N ASN A 66 -1.25 5.48 12.84
CA ASN A 66 -1.42 4.88 14.17
C ASN A 66 -0.47 3.70 14.48
N SER A 67 0.59 3.51 13.71
CA SER A 67 1.68 2.55 14.00
C SER A 67 2.99 3.27 14.30
N LYS A 68 3.84 2.64 15.11
CA LYS A 68 5.27 3.00 15.26
C LYS A 68 6.20 2.06 14.47
N LYS A 69 5.65 0.96 13.95
CA LYS A 69 6.35 -0.07 13.18
C LYS A 69 6.16 0.18 11.69
N THR A 70 7.20 -0.07 10.91
CA THR A 70 7.09 -0.15 9.46
C THR A 70 6.17 -1.30 9.08
N PHE A 71 5.59 -1.23 7.89
CA PHE A 71 4.67 -2.25 7.40
C PHE A 71 5.39 -3.60 7.31
N ALA A 72 6.70 -3.64 7.03
CA ALA A 72 7.52 -4.86 7.04
C ALA A 72 7.65 -5.53 8.43
N GLU A 73 7.47 -4.79 9.52
CA GLU A 73 7.59 -5.31 10.90
C GLU A 73 6.25 -5.79 11.49
N ILE A 74 5.14 -5.62 10.76
CA ILE A 74 3.80 -6.03 11.21
C ILE A 74 3.52 -7.46 10.77
N ASN A 75 3.28 -8.34 11.74
CA ASN A 75 2.77 -9.69 11.49
C ASN A 75 1.26 -9.63 11.23
N ASN A 76 0.78 -10.44 10.28
CA ASN A 76 -0.62 -10.53 9.86
C ASN A 76 -1.24 -9.19 9.40
N LYS A 77 -0.91 -8.78 8.17
CA LYS A 77 -1.23 -7.44 7.63
C LYS A 77 -2.57 -7.33 6.93
N ASN A 78 -3.37 -8.41 6.85
CA ASN A 78 -4.54 -8.46 5.98
C ASN A 78 -5.57 -7.38 6.34
N ASP A 79 -5.85 -7.17 7.62
CA ASP A 79 -6.83 -6.18 8.08
C ASP A 79 -6.40 -4.73 7.83
N LEU A 80 -5.10 -4.49 7.69
CA LEU A 80 -4.54 -3.18 7.38
C LEU A 80 -4.36 -2.98 5.86
N SER A 81 -4.16 -4.06 5.12
CA SER A 81 -3.79 -4.05 3.71
C SER A 81 -4.83 -3.36 2.84
N HIS A 82 -4.40 -2.28 2.18
CA HIS A 82 -5.15 -1.60 1.12
C HIS A 82 -5.54 -2.57 0.00
N ARG A 83 -4.68 -3.54 -0.36
CA ARG A 83 -5.01 -4.57 -1.36
C ARG A 83 -6.13 -5.49 -0.89
N PHE A 84 -6.05 -5.99 0.35
CA PHE A 84 -7.10 -6.84 0.92
C PHE A 84 -8.44 -6.11 0.99
N LYS A 85 -8.44 -4.85 1.44
CA LYS A 85 -9.65 -4.02 1.49
C LYS A 85 -10.26 -3.76 0.11
N ALA A 86 -9.44 -3.47 -0.90
CA ALA A 86 -9.92 -3.31 -2.28
C ALA A 86 -10.52 -4.62 -2.81
N LEU A 87 -9.85 -5.75 -2.55
CA LEU A 87 -10.31 -7.08 -2.94
C LEU A 87 -11.62 -7.46 -2.26
N LYS A 88 -11.76 -7.19 -0.95
CA LYS A 88 -12.98 -7.44 -0.20
C LYS A 88 -14.18 -6.64 -0.74
N LYS A 89 -13.95 -5.38 -1.13
CA LYS A 89 -14.99 -4.56 -1.78
C LYS A 89 -15.41 -5.16 -3.13
N PHE A 90 -14.43 -5.55 -3.95
CA PHE A 90 -14.69 -6.22 -5.21
C PHE A 90 -15.45 -7.55 -5.01
N SER A 91 -14.97 -8.42 -4.13
CA SER A 91 -15.58 -9.74 -3.90
C SER A 91 -17.00 -9.62 -3.36
N SER A 92 -17.24 -8.70 -2.42
CA SER A 92 -18.58 -8.43 -1.91
C SER A 92 -19.51 -7.95 -3.01
N TRP A 93 -19.06 -7.03 -3.86
CA TRP A 93 -19.87 -6.59 -4.99
C TRP A 93 -20.12 -7.71 -6.00
N TYR A 94 -19.09 -8.48 -6.36
CA TYR A 94 -19.17 -9.53 -7.39
C TYR A 94 -20.10 -10.69 -6.97
N LEU A 95 -20.14 -11.03 -5.68
CA LEU A 95 -21.05 -12.06 -5.15
C LEU A 95 -22.51 -11.61 -5.09
N HIS A 96 -22.79 -10.31 -5.24
CA HIS A 96 -24.12 -9.73 -5.22
C HIS A 96 -24.46 -8.99 -6.53
N LYS A 97 -23.64 -9.19 -7.58
CA LYS A 97 -23.85 -8.62 -8.91
C LYS A 97 -24.86 -9.45 -9.68
#